data_AF-A0A7W0P371-F1
#
_entry.id   AF-A0A7W0P371-F1
#
_cell.length_a   1.000
_cell.length_b   1.000
_cell.length_c   1.000
_cell.angle_alpha   90.00
_cell.angle_beta   90.00
_cell.angle_gamma   90.00
#
_symmetry.space_group_name_H-M   'P 1'
#
loop_
_entity.id
_entity.type
_entity.pdbx_description
1 polymer ?
#
loop_
_entity_poly.entity_id
_entity_poly.type
_entity_poly.pdbx_seq_one_letter_code
_entity_poly.pdbx_strand_id
1 'polypeptide(L)'
;ELDALVSPRPPSCFEAGHPEVRRLWPDHREEERRFYRDTGLFPIMHVVAVRRSLTDRYPWLARNVFDAFGEAKRDAIRDLEQTNFLRVTLPWVDLDEIRGSMGEDYWPYGVAANRAELAAAIRWSVDEGLSPRDLDPDDLFHPDAREEEER
;
A
#
# COMPACT_ATOMS: atom_id res chain seq x y z
N GLU A 1 2.69 29.18 -16.09
CA GLU A 1 1.61 28.41 -16.71
C GLU A 1 1.88 26.95 -16.37
N LEU A 2 0.88 26.20 -15.89
CA LEU A 2 1.01 24.80 -15.47
C LEU A 2 -0.07 24.00 -16.20
N ASP A 3 0.34 23.05 -17.04
CA ASP A 3 -0.60 22.22 -17.81
C ASP A 3 -1.17 21.04 -17.01
N ALA A 4 -0.42 20.57 -16.00
CA ALA A 4 -0.79 19.45 -15.15
C ALA A 4 -0.17 19.56 -13.75
N LEU A 5 -0.80 18.88 -12.79
CA LEU A 5 -0.32 18.75 -11.42
C LEU A 5 -0.48 17.31 -10.95
N VAL A 6 0.59 16.72 -10.42
CA VAL A 6 0.55 15.47 -9.66
C VAL A 6 0.75 15.84 -8.19
N SER A 7 -0.23 15.53 -7.34
CA SER A 7 -0.21 15.91 -5.93
C SER A 7 -0.96 14.86 -5.09
N PRO A 8 -0.48 14.55 -3.87
CA PRO A 8 -1.15 13.62 -2.96
C PRO A 8 -2.48 14.17 -2.43
N ARG A 9 -2.67 15.49 -2.47
CA ARG A 9 -3.96 16.14 -2.17
C ARG A 9 -4.45 16.91 -3.38
N PRO A 10 -5.77 16.88 -3.68
CA PRO A 10 -6.33 17.72 -4.71
C PRO A 10 -5.99 19.19 -4.46
N PRO A 11 -5.66 19.99 -5.49
CA PRO A 11 -5.44 21.41 -5.33
C PRO A 11 -6.77 22.10 -4.95
N SER A 12 -6.71 23.19 -4.17
CA SER A 12 -7.90 23.89 -3.67
C SER A 12 -8.84 24.38 -4.78
N CYS A 13 -8.31 24.71 -5.96
CA CYS A 13 -9.13 25.08 -7.12
C CYS A 13 -9.98 23.92 -7.66
N PHE A 14 -9.48 22.68 -7.59
CA PHE A 14 -10.26 21.49 -7.94
C PHE A 14 -11.37 21.26 -6.92
N GLU A 15 -11.06 21.41 -5.63
CA GLU A 15 -12.07 21.30 -4.55
C GLU A 15 -13.15 22.38 -4.64
N ALA A 16 -12.77 23.59 -5.07
CA ALA A 16 -13.70 24.68 -5.35
C ALA A 16 -14.50 24.49 -6.66
N GLY A 17 -14.27 23.40 -7.40
CA GLY A 17 -15.00 23.10 -8.64
C GLY A 17 -14.64 24.00 -9.82
N HIS A 18 -13.38 24.47 -9.90
CA HIS A 18 -12.94 25.31 -11.01
C HIS A 18 -13.17 24.60 -12.35
N PRO A 19 -13.89 25.21 -13.32
CA PRO A 19 -14.39 24.51 -14.51
C PRO A 19 -13.29 24.01 -15.45
N GLU A 20 -12.10 24.60 -15.38
CA GLU A 20 -10.94 24.22 -16.21
C GLU A 20 -10.03 23.17 -15.55
N VAL A 21 -10.29 22.79 -14.29
CA VAL A 21 -9.46 21.81 -13.57
C VAL A 21 -10.24 20.51 -13.43
N ARG A 22 -9.68 19.42 -13.93
CA ARG A 22 -10.29 18.08 -13.90
C ARG A 22 -9.26 17.01 -13.59
N ARG A 23 -9.72 15.82 -13.16
CA ARG A 23 -8.86 14.63 -13.08
C ARG A 23 -8.37 14.26 -14.49
N LEU A 24 -7.14 13.75 -14.57
CA LEU A 24 -6.58 13.24 -15.82
C LEU A 24 -7.43 12.10 -16.39
N TRP A 25 -7.83 11.16 -15.53
CA TRP A 25 -8.79 10.11 -15.83
C TRP A 25 -10.13 10.40 -15.14
N PRO A 26 -11.23 10.60 -15.91
CA PRO A 26 -12.55 10.79 -15.33
C PRO A 26 -12.99 9.58 -14.49
N ASP A 27 -12.78 8.36 -15.00
CA ASP A 27 -13.00 7.11 -14.28
C ASP A 27 -11.68 6.57 -13.73
N HIS A 28 -11.17 7.25 -12.70
CA HIS A 28 -9.93 6.84 -12.01
C HIS A 28 -10.02 5.42 -11.42
N ARG A 29 -11.20 4.97 -10.99
CA ARG A 29 -11.35 3.64 -10.40
C ARG A 29 -11.16 2.53 -11.44
N GLU A 30 -11.70 2.68 -12.65
CA GLU A 30 -11.42 1.69 -13.71
C GLU A 30 -9.96 1.70 -14.15
N GLU A 31 -9.31 2.87 -14.22
CA GLU A 31 -7.88 2.92 -14.57
C GLU A 31 -6.99 2.31 -13.49
N GLU A 32 -7.33 2.48 -12.20
CA GLU A 32 -6.68 1.78 -11.08
C GLU A 32 -6.87 0.25 -11.18
N ARG A 33 -8.09 -0.23 -11.46
CA ARG A 33 -8.36 -1.67 -11.68
C ARG A 33 -7.62 -2.21 -12.91
N ARG A 34 -7.57 -1.44 -13.99
CA ARG A 34 -6.81 -1.78 -15.20
C ARG A 34 -5.32 -1.88 -14.89
N PHE A 35 -4.76 -0.92 -14.17
CA PHE A 35 -3.35 -0.95 -13.76
C PHE A 35 -3.04 -2.23 -12.97
N TYR A 36 -3.87 -2.57 -11.99
CA TYR A 36 -3.71 -3.81 -11.23
C TYR A 36 -3.83 -5.05 -12.11
N ARG A 37 -4.84 -5.12 -12.99
CA ARG A 37 -5.03 -6.24 -13.93
C ARG A 37 -3.86 -6.41 -14.91
N ASP A 38 -3.28 -5.32 -15.39
CA ASP A 38 -2.21 -5.32 -16.38
C ASP A 38 -0.84 -5.62 -15.76
N THR A 39 -0.62 -5.26 -14.49
CA THR A 39 0.71 -5.32 -13.84
C THR A 39 0.79 -6.30 -12.67
N GLY A 40 -0.33 -6.62 -12.03
CA GLY A 40 -0.41 -7.29 -10.74
C GLY A 40 0.06 -6.46 -9.55
N LEU A 41 0.46 -5.20 -9.75
CA LEU A 41 1.08 -4.37 -8.71
C LEU A 41 0.03 -3.56 -7.97
N PHE A 42 0.12 -3.57 -6.64
CA PHE A 42 -0.61 -2.62 -5.79
C PHE A 42 0.36 -1.69 -5.04
N PRO A 43 0.42 -0.38 -5.39
CA PRO A 43 1.50 0.50 -4.93
C PRO A 43 1.65 0.63 -3.40
N ILE A 44 2.88 0.46 -2.91
CA ILE A 44 3.23 0.63 -1.50
C ILE A 44 3.32 2.13 -1.16
N MET A 45 2.47 2.62 -0.26
CA MET A 45 2.56 4.00 0.24
C MET A 45 3.35 4.13 1.55
N HIS A 46 3.35 3.11 2.40
CA HIS A 46 3.89 3.19 3.75
C HIS A 46 4.64 1.92 4.15
N VAL A 47 5.66 2.08 4.99
CA VAL A 47 6.42 1.00 5.64
C VAL A 47 6.56 1.28 7.14
N VAL A 48 6.61 0.23 7.95
CA VAL A 48 6.91 0.34 9.38
C VAL A 48 8.42 0.21 9.58
N ALA A 49 9.02 1.20 10.22
CA ALA A 49 10.46 1.21 10.51
C ALA A 49 10.72 1.09 12.02
N VAL A 50 11.58 0.17 12.40
CA VAL A 50 12.09 0.02 13.77
C VAL A 50 13.54 0.46 13.81
N ARG A 51 13.91 1.29 14.78
CA ARG A 51 15.30 1.74 14.92
C ARG A 51 16.20 0.54 15.22
N ARG A 52 17.27 0.35 14.45
CA ARG A 52 18.21 -0.78 14.57
C ARG A 52 18.73 -0.99 16.00
N SER A 53 19.06 0.08 16.71
CA SER A 53 19.51 -0.01 18.12
C SER A 53 18.51 -0.73 19.05
N LEU A 54 17.22 -0.73 18.71
CA LEU A 54 16.18 -1.41 19.48
C LEU A 54 16.10 -2.89 19.11
N THR A 55 16.23 -3.24 17.84
CA THR A 55 16.29 -4.65 17.43
C THR A 55 17.56 -5.33 17.95
N ASP A 56 18.68 -4.61 18.00
CA ASP A 56 19.93 -5.11 18.60
C ASP A 56 19.78 -5.36 20.11
N ARG A 57 19.03 -4.50 20.81
CA ARG A 57 18.79 -4.62 22.27
C ARG A 57 17.70 -5.61 22.61
N TYR A 58 16.69 -5.73 21.75
CA TYR A 58 15.50 -6.55 21.92
C TYR A 58 15.27 -7.37 20.65
N PRO A 59 15.96 -8.53 20.50
CA PRO A 59 15.92 -9.31 19.26
C PRO A 59 14.52 -9.75 18.81
N TRP A 60 13.59 -9.94 19.75
CA TRP A 60 12.19 -10.31 19.46
C TRP A 60 11.33 -9.15 18.95
N LEU A 61 11.83 -7.91 18.98
CA LEU A 61 11.02 -6.72 18.71
C LEU A 61 10.49 -6.69 17.27
N ALA A 62 11.32 -7.05 16.29
CA ALA A 62 10.94 -7.00 14.89
C ALA A 62 9.80 -7.98 14.59
N ARG A 63 9.96 -9.26 14.95
CA ARG A 63 8.91 -10.29 14.87
C ARG A 63 7.62 -9.85 15.57
N ASN A 64 7.70 -9.40 16.83
CA ASN A 64 6.50 -9.01 17.58
C ASN A 64 5.76 -7.82 16.95
N VAL A 65 6.49 -6.84 16.40
CA VAL A 65 5.87 -5.71 15.68
C VAL A 65 5.19 -6.21 14.41
N PHE A 66 5.85 -7.08 13.64
CA PHE A 66 5.26 -7.68 12.44
C PHE A 66 3.97 -8.44 12.77
N ASP A 67 4.00 -9.31 13.79
CA ASP A 67 2.83 -10.06 14.26
C ASP A 67 1.69 -9.16 14.69
N ALA A 68 1.98 -8.15 15.53
CA ALA A 68 0.95 -7.27 16.06
C ALA A 68 0.25 -6.47 14.94
N PHE A 69 0.99 -6.04 13.92
CA PHE A 69 0.40 -5.37 12.76
C PHE A 69 -0.38 -6.35 11.87
N GLY A 70 0.08 -7.59 11.70
CA GLY A 70 -0.67 -8.64 11.00
C GLY A 70 -2.01 -8.92 11.68
N GLU A 71 -2.00 -9.11 13.00
CA GLU A 71 -3.22 -9.25 13.81
C GLU A 71 -4.16 -8.04 13.67
N ALA A 72 -3.62 -6.82 13.79
CA ALA A 72 -4.40 -5.61 13.59
C ALA A 72 -5.00 -5.50 12.17
N LYS A 73 -4.26 -5.89 11.12
CA LYS A 73 -4.76 -5.95 9.74
C LYS A 73 -5.93 -6.93 9.66
N ARG A 74 -5.78 -8.15 10.17
CA ARG A 74 -6.83 -9.18 10.15
C ARG A 74 -8.10 -8.72 10.86
N ASP A 75 -7.95 -8.08 12.02
CA ASP A 75 -9.07 -7.51 12.75
C ASP A 75 -9.78 -6.40 11.97
N ALA A 76 -9.01 -5.50 11.34
CA ALA A 76 -9.57 -4.43 10.50
C ALA A 76 -10.33 -4.98 9.28
N ILE A 77 -9.79 -6.01 8.61
CA ILE A 77 -10.48 -6.66 7.48
C ILE A 77 -11.76 -7.36 7.95
N ARG A 78 -11.72 -8.08 9.07
CA ARG A 78 -12.91 -8.73 9.65
C ARG A 78 -14.01 -7.73 9.99
N ASP A 79 -13.63 -6.56 10.47
CA ASP A 79 -14.56 -5.48 10.76
C ASP A 79 -15.18 -4.87 9.49
N LEU A 80 -14.50 -4.92 8.33
CA LEU A 80 -15.08 -4.54 7.03
C LEU A 80 -16.04 -5.59 6.46
N GLU A 81 -15.94 -6.85 6.88
CA GLU A 81 -16.87 -7.92 6.49
C GLU A 81 -18.24 -7.81 7.17
N GLN A 82 -18.35 -7.01 8.23
CA GLN A 82 -19.58 -6.85 9.00
C GLN A 82 -20.61 -6.04 8.23
N THR A 83 -21.78 -6.63 7.97
CA THR A 83 -22.87 -5.98 7.22
C THR A 83 -23.87 -5.23 8.10
N ASN A 84 -23.83 -5.43 9.42
CA ASN A 84 -24.80 -4.91 10.38
C ASN A 84 -24.30 -3.69 11.18
N PHE A 85 -22.98 -3.54 11.37
CA PHE A 85 -22.36 -2.38 12.01
C PHE A 85 -21.06 -2.00 11.32
N LEU A 86 -21.15 -1.41 10.13
CA LEU A 86 -19.99 -0.96 9.37
C LEU A 86 -19.09 -0.06 10.22
N ARG A 87 -17.79 -0.36 10.25
CA ARG A 87 -16.76 0.48 10.90
C ARG A 87 -16.39 1.72 10.10
N VAL A 88 -16.99 1.91 8.95
CA VAL A 88 -16.86 3.11 8.11
C VAL A 88 -18.16 3.90 8.12
N THR A 89 -18.06 5.21 7.95
CA THR A 89 -19.25 6.08 7.81
C THR A 89 -19.87 6.03 6.43
N LEU A 90 -19.24 5.31 5.49
CA LEU A 90 -19.80 5.09 4.17
C LEU A 90 -20.95 4.06 4.25
N PRO A 91 -22.03 4.27 3.48
CA PRO A 91 -23.19 3.37 3.49
C PRO A 91 -22.93 1.96 2.92
N TRP A 92 -21.84 1.78 2.16
CA TRP A 92 -21.43 0.49 1.61
C TRP A 92 -19.91 0.40 1.48
N VAL A 93 -19.40 -0.83 1.49
CA VAL A 93 -18.01 -1.21 1.20
C VAL A 93 -18.05 -2.32 0.16
N ASP A 94 -17.36 -2.14 -0.97
CA ASP A 94 -17.43 -3.06 -2.11
C ASP A 94 -16.45 -4.24 -1.94
N LEU A 95 -16.44 -4.89 -0.76
CA LEU A 95 -15.42 -5.87 -0.38
C LEU A 95 -15.41 -7.10 -1.30
N ASP A 96 -16.58 -7.61 -1.70
CA ASP A 96 -16.70 -8.75 -2.60
C ASP A 96 -16.15 -8.43 -4.01
N GLU A 97 -16.34 -7.20 -4.49
CA GLU A 97 -15.81 -6.75 -5.77
C GLU A 97 -14.28 -6.61 -5.72
N ILE A 98 -13.76 -6.04 -4.63
CA ILE A 98 -12.32 -5.93 -4.37
C ILE A 98 -11.70 -7.33 -4.32
N ARG A 99 -12.29 -8.27 -3.58
CA ARG A 99 -11.80 -9.66 -3.51
C ARG A 99 -11.86 -10.38 -4.85
N GLY A 100 -12.94 -10.18 -5.61
CA GLY A 100 -13.10 -10.75 -6.94
C GLY A 100 -12.05 -10.27 -7.95
N SER A 101 -11.49 -9.06 -7.76
CA SER A 101 -10.49 -8.47 -8.65
C SER A 101 -9.06 -8.60 -8.14
N MET A 102 -8.84 -8.53 -6.82
CA MET A 102 -7.51 -8.46 -6.21
C MET A 102 -7.14 -9.69 -5.39
N GLY A 103 -8.07 -10.60 -5.12
CA GLY A 103 -7.89 -11.76 -4.26
C GLY A 103 -8.21 -11.49 -2.79
N GLU A 104 -8.03 -12.51 -1.95
CA GLU A 104 -8.46 -12.47 -0.54
C GLU A 104 -7.57 -11.60 0.35
N ASP A 105 -6.27 -11.51 0.04
CA ASP A 105 -5.31 -10.65 0.75
C ASP A 105 -4.68 -9.66 -0.22
N TYR A 106 -5.34 -8.50 -0.36
CA TYR A 106 -4.88 -7.38 -1.19
C TYR A 106 -3.90 -6.46 -0.46
N TRP A 107 -3.55 -6.75 0.81
CA TRP A 107 -2.51 -6.07 1.57
C TRP A 107 -1.57 -7.09 2.23
N PRO A 108 -0.86 -7.91 1.43
CA PRO A 108 0.01 -8.94 2.00
C PRO A 108 1.13 -8.30 2.81
N TYR A 109 1.52 -8.94 3.92
CA TYR A 109 2.68 -8.53 4.71
C TYR A 109 3.84 -9.50 4.49
N GLY A 110 5.07 -8.97 4.50
CA GLY A 110 6.29 -9.74 4.26
C GLY A 110 6.99 -9.37 2.95
N VAL A 111 8.32 -9.47 2.93
CA VAL A 111 9.12 -9.18 1.72
C VAL A 111 8.82 -10.16 0.61
N ALA A 112 8.69 -11.46 0.92
CA ALA A 112 8.40 -12.50 -0.07
C ALA A 112 7.12 -12.19 -0.86
N ALA A 113 6.04 -11.88 -0.14
CA ALA A 113 4.73 -11.61 -0.75
C ALA A 113 4.66 -10.27 -1.52
N ASN A 114 5.51 -9.29 -1.19
CA ASN A 114 5.55 -7.96 -1.83
C ASN A 114 6.76 -7.79 -2.75
N ARG A 115 7.46 -8.86 -3.13
CA ARG A 115 8.75 -8.74 -3.84
C ARG A 115 8.62 -8.00 -5.16
N ALA A 116 7.52 -8.19 -5.89
CA ALA A 116 7.28 -7.53 -7.17
C ALA A 116 7.09 -6.02 -7.00
N GLU A 117 6.27 -5.61 -6.02
CA GLU A 117 6.01 -4.21 -5.66
C GLU A 117 7.28 -3.52 -5.15
N LEU A 118 8.04 -4.19 -4.27
CA LEU A 118 9.30 -3.67 -3.74
C LEU A 118 10.33 -3.47 -4.85
N ALA A 119 10.48 -4.45 -5.76
CA ALA A 119 11.37 -4.33 -6.91
C ALA A 119 10.94 -3.19 -7.85
N ALA A 120 9.64 -3.04 -8.10
CA ALA A 120 9.13 -1.94 -8.91
C ALA A 120 9.40 -0.57 -8.26
N ALA A 121 9.14 -0.44 -6.95
CA ALA A 121 9.38 0.79 -6.20
C ALA A 121 10.87 1.17 -6.16
N ILE A 122 11.77 0.21 -5.96
CA ILE A 122 13.22 0.43 -5.97
C ILE A 122 13.67 0.88 -7.35
N ARG A 123 13.24 0.19 -8.42
CA ARG A 123 13.55 0.57 -9.79
C ARG A 123 13.10 2.00 -10.09
N TRP A 124 11.85 2.34 -9.79
CA TRP A 124 11.32 3.69 -10.02
C TRP A 124 12.06 4.75 -9.19
N SER A 125 12.40 4.44 -7.94
CA SER A 125 13.22 5.32 -7.10
C SER A 125 14.59 5.62 -7.72
N VAL A 126 15.22 4.64 -8.38
CA VAL A 126 16.47 4.85 -9.11
C VAL A 126 16.24 5.64 -10.40
N ASP A 127 15.23 5.27 -11.19
CA ASP A 127 14.90 5.93 -12.46
C ASP A 127 14.58 7.43 -12.28
N GLU A 128 13.94 7.78 -11.16
CA GLU A 128 13.60 9.15 -10.78
C GLU A 128 14.75 9.88 -10.04
N GLY A 129 15.88 9.21 -9.81
CA GLY A 129 17.05 9.78 -9.13
C GLY A 129 16.86 10.01 -7.62
N LEU A 130 15.86 9.38 -7.00
CA LEU A 130 15.61 9.42 -5.55
C LEU A 130 16.55 8.49 -4.79
N SER A 131 16.89 7.33 -5.37
CA SER A 131 17.88 6.40 -4.85
C SER A 131 19.15 6.43 -5.70
N PRO A 132 20.36 6.46 -5.09
CA PRO A 132 21.61 6.47 -5.85
C PRO A 132 22.00 5.10 -6.42
N ARG A 133 21.30 4.02 -6.04
CA ARG A 133 21.64 2.66 -6.42
C ARG A 133 20.44 1.72 -6.35
N ASP A 134 20.53 0.65 -7.11
CA ASP A 134 19.64 -0.51 -6.97
C ASP A 134 19.90 -1.23 -5.63
N LEU A 135 18.83 -1.71 -5.02
CA LEU A 135 18.80 -2.32 -3.70
C LEU A 135 18.09 -3.67 -3.80
N ASP A 136 18.65 -4.71 -3.17
CA ASP A 136 17.87 -5.93 -2.96
C ASP A 136 16.82 -5.64 -1.89
N PRO A 137 15.52 -5.93 -2.11
CA PRO A 137 14.51 -5.87 -1.06
C PRO A 137 14.95 -6.53 0.24
N ASP A 138 15.66 -7.67 0.20
CA ASP A 138 16.09 -8.34 1.42
C ASP A 138 17.08 -7.50 2.25
N ASP A 139 17.89 -6.65 1.62
CA ASP A 139 18.83 -5.76 2.32
C ASP A 139 18.14 -4.63 3.09
N LEU A 140 16.87 -4.34 2.76
CA LEU A 140 16.11 -3.23 3.33
C LEU A 140 15.34 -3.61 4.59
N PHE A 141 14.96 -4.88 4.72
CA PHE A 141 14.10 -5.37 5.80
C PHE A 141 14.81 -6.31 6.75
N HIS A 142 14.39 -6.27 8.02
CA HIS A 142 14.86 -7.19 9.05
C HIS A 142 14.51 -8.64 8.65
N PRO A 143 15.38 -9.65 8.93
CA PRO A 143 15.12 -11.04 8.57
C PRO A 143 13.73 -11.55 8.99
N ASP A 144 13.30 -11.24 10.22
CA ASP A 144 11.98 -11.62 10.74
C ASP A 144 10.78 -11.06 9.96
N ALA A 145 10.99 -10.06 9.10
CA ALA A 145 9.95 -9.47 8.25
C ALA A 145 10.04 -9.95 6.78
N ARG A 146 10.96 -10.85 6.46
CA ARG A 146 11.15 -11.35 5.08
C ARG A 146 10.18 -12.46 4.72
N GLU A 147 9.77 -13.24 5.73
CA GLU A 147 8.78 -14.30 5.60
C GLU A 147 7.36 -13.73 5.48
N GLU A 148 6.44 -14.59 5.03
CA GLU A 148 5.02 -14.25 4.96
C GLU A 148 4.40 -14.18 6.36
N GLU A 149 3.25 -13.53 6.45
CA GLU A 149 2.41 -13.57 7.65
C GLU A 149 1.96 -15.00 7.94
N GLU A 150 2.15 -15.48 9.18
CA GLU A 150 1.58 -16.76 9.61
C GLU A 150 0.05 -16.63 9.62
N ARG A 151 -0.61 -17.52 8.85
CA ARG A 151 -2.07 -17.60 8.71
C ARG A 151 -2.75 -18.21 9.94
#